data_AF-A0A3D0TS50-F1
#
_entry.id   AF-A0A3D0TS50-F1
#
_cell.length_a   1.000
_cell.length_b   1.000
_cell.length_c   1.000
_cell.angle_alpha   90.00
_cell.angle_beta   90.00
_cell.angle_gamma   90.00
#
_symmetry.space_group_name_H-M   'P 1'
#
loop_
_entity.id
_entity.type
_entity.pdbx_description
1 polymer ?
#
loop_
_entity_poly.entity_id
_entity_poly.type
_entity_poly.pdbx_seq_one_letter_code
_entity_poly.pdbx_strand_id
1 'polypeptide(L)'
;MSTRPPAPPPPPPNPSLGTPAAALAMVGWAASGVISKGLAEIGPLAVTFWRMWLYTAVVLVFLWLNGAPLRLASVKVSAAGGVSLAFDIMLFFTSVRLTTIANATVMTSLQPVLIMLIAPRLFGEHPTRRHWALNGVAVVGVAVVVFGSSGLPEWSPVGDALSLLTLFAWTGYFLFSKLSTRRIDSSQYTAGSALVCSLVVTPFALASGQVFDAPSAGAWLWLGVLAVGPGFASHMLMNWSLARIPAWFGSTLTLAIPVSSTLLAWAFLDERVALLQFVGMGVVMLALSAVVADQSRSTRNRRRADGLDSPDGPDGPARR
;
A
#
# COMPACT_ATOMS: atom_id res chain seq x y z
N MET A 1 24.72 38.98 -13.31
CA MET A 1 23.58 38.18 -12.79
C MET A 1 23.28 37.08 -13.81
N SER A 2 23.69 35.84 -13.55
CA SER A 2 23.50 34.71 -14.47
C SER A 2 22.12 34.09 -14.21
N THR A 3 21.13 34.41 -15.05
CA THR A 3 19.81 33.80 -14.99
C THR A 3 19.87 32.47 -15.74
N ARG A 4 20.18 31.38 -15.02
CA ARG A 4 19.97 30.03 -15.57
C ARG A 4 18.49 29.91 -15.96
N PRO A 5 18.17 29.46 -17.19
CA PRO A 5 16.80 29.20 -17.57
C PRO A 5 16.18 28.15 -16.62
N PRO A 6 14.87 28.24 -16.33
CA PRO A 6 14.18 27.27 -15.50
C PRO A 6 14.35 25.87 -16.09
N ALA A 7 14.61 24.89 -15.22
CA ALA A 7 14.74 23.50 -15.63
C ALA A 7 13.47 23.07 -16.40
N PRO A 8 13.61 22.30 -17.50
CA PRO A 8 12.46 21.81 -18.23
C PRO A 8 11.54 21.00 -17.29
N PRO A 9 10.21 21.08 -17.49
CA PRO A 9 9.28 20.28 -16.70
C PRO A 9 9.63 18.79 -16.82
N PRO A 10 9.49 18.01 -15.74
CA PRO A 10 9.79 16.59 -15.80
C PRO A 10 8.94 15.92 -16.89
N PRO A 11 9.50 14.94 -17.61
CA PRO A 11 8.75 14.23 -18.64
C PRO A 11 7.47 13.63 -18.03
N PRO A 12 6.38 13.54 -18.81
CA PRO A 12 5.13 13.00 -18.33
C PRO A 12 5.37 11.60 -17.74
N PRO A 13 4.75 11.27 -16.60
CA PRO A 13 5.00 10.01 -15.91
C PRO A 13 4.77 8.84 -16.86
N ASN A 14 5.78 7.99 -17.11
CA ASN A 14 5.59 6.81 -17.96
C ASN A 14 4.57 5.87 -17.31
N PRO A 15 3.35 5.73 -17.88
CA PRO A 15 2.29 4.94 -17.26
C PRO A 15 2.65 3.45 -17.22
N SER A 16 3.58 2.98 -18.06
CA SER A 16 3.98 1.56 -18.11
C SER A 16 4.70 1.09 -16.85
N LEU A 17 5.34 2.01 -16.11
CA LEU A 17 6.08 1.67 -14.89
C LEU A 17 5.22 1.72 -13.62
N GLY A 18 4.03 2.33 -13.68
CA GLY A 18 3.15 2.44 -12.51
C GLY A 18 2.65 1.08 -12.01
N THR A 19 2.17 0.23 -12.92
CA THR A 19 1.68 -1.11 -12.59
C THR A 19 2.75 -2.02 -11.95
N PRO A 20 3.97 -2.19 -12.50
CA PRO A 20 4.98 -3.02 -11.86
C PRO A 20 5.43 -2.45 -10.51
N ALA A 21 5.51 -1.12 -10.35
CA ALA A 21 5.81 -0.50 -9.06
C ALA A 21 4.73 -0.83 -8.01
N ALA A 22 3.44 -0.73 -8.37
CA ALA A 22 2.34 -1.12 -7.51
C ALA A 22 2.41 -2.62 -7.14
N ALA A 23 2.67 -3.50 -8.11
CA ALA A 23 2.79 -4.94 -7.84
C ALA A 23 3.95 -5.28 -6.89
N LEU A 24 5.12 -4.65 -7.06
CA LEU A 24 6.26 -4.81 -6.15
C LEU A 24 5.95 -4.32 -4.73
N ALA A 25 5.21 -3.22 -4.60
CA ALA A 25 4.75 -2.74 -3.30
C ALA A 25 3.88 -3.78 -2.57
N MET A 26 3.08 -4.58 -3.29
CA MET A 26 2.23 -5.61 -2.66
C MET A 26 3.05 -6.73 -2.05
N VAL A 27 4.08 -7.18 -2.77
CA VAL A 27 5.01 -8.20 -2.27
C VAL A 27 5.77 -7.68 -1.05
N GLY A 28 6.21 -6.42 -1.10
CA GLY A 28 6.88 -5.78 0.03
C GLY A 28 5.98 -5.66 1.26
N TRP A 29 4.72 -5.22 1.11
CA TRP A 29 3.78 -5.19 2.23
C TRP A 29 3.45 -6.59 2.76
N ALA A 30 3.29 -7.58 1.89
CA ALA A 30 3.03 -8.97 2.27
C ALA A 30 4.15 -9.59 3.13
N ALA A 31 5.41 -9.19 2.88
CA ALA A 31 6.55 -9.61 3.68
C ALA A 31 6.49 -9.14 5.14
N SER A 32 5.69 -8.11 5.46
CA SER A 32 5.55 -7.61 6.84
C SER A 32 5.16 -8.70 7.82
N GLY A 33 4.22 -9.58 7.45
CA GLY A 33 3.75 -10.65 8.33
C GLY A 33 4.85 -11.64 8.71
N VAL A 34 5.70 -12.00 7.74
CA VAL A 34 6.85 -12.88 7.94
C VAL A 34 7.93 -12.19 8.78
N ILE A 35 8.27 -10.94 8.43
CA ILE A 35 9.26 -10.12 9.16
C ILE A 35 8.84 -9.92 10.63
N SER A 36 7.55 -9.69 10.88
CA SER A 36 7.03 -9.45 12.23
C SER A 36 7.18 -10.64 13.17
N LYS A 37 7.39 -11.87 12.69
CA LYS A 37 7.70 -13.03 13.55
C LYS A 37 9.02 -12.84 14.30
N GLY A 38 9.99 -12.14 13.70
CA GLY A 38 11.25 -11.77 14.34
C GLY A 38 11.12 -10.67 15.40
N LEU A 39 9.91 -10.14 15.61
CA LEU A 39 9.59 -9.10 16.58
C LEU A 39 8.63 -9.59 17.67
N ALA A 40 8.49 -10.91 17.84
CA ALA A 40 7.57 -11.51 18.80
C ALA A 40 7.82 -11.09 20.26
N GLU A 41 9.05 -10.68 20.59
CA GLU A 41 9.41 -10.16 21.92
C GLU A 41 8.87 -8.74 22.20
N ILE A 42 8.45 -8.00 21.18
CA ILE A 42 8.04 -6.60 21.30
C ILE A 42 6.52 -6.47 21.20
N GLY A 43 5.93 -5.67 22.11
CA GLY A 43 4.52 -5.31 22.02
C GLY A 43 4.15 -4.60 20.71
N PRO A 44 2.92 -4.76 20.18
CA PRO A 44 2.55 -4.27 18.84
C PRO A 44 2.57 -2.75 18.72
N LEU A 45 2.28 -2.02 19.81
CA LEU A 45 2.36 -0.55 19.80
C LEU A 45 3.80 -0.08 19.80
N ALA A 46 4.70 -0.81 20.48
CA ALA A 46 6.13 -0.55 20.42
C ALA A 46 6.73 -0.90 19.06
N VAL A 47 6.35 -2.02 18.44
CA VAL A 47 6.72 -2.35 17.04
C VAL A 47 6.27 -1.23 16.11
N THR A 48 5.02 -0.79 16.23
CA THR A 48 4.47 0.30 15.40
C THR A 48 5.25 1.60 15.61
N PHE A 49 5.50 1.98 16.85
CA PHE A 49 6.25 3.19 17.20
C PHE A 49 7.66 3.18 16.60
N TRP A 50 8.47 2.16 16.93
CA TRP A 50 9.86 2.08 16.49
C TRP A 50 9.96 1.96 14.97
N ARG A 51 9.14 1.10 14.35
CA ARG A 51 9.09 0.96 12.89
C ARG A 51 8.74 2.27 12.21
N MET A 52 7.72 3.01 12.70
CA MET A 52 7.29 4.25 12.05
C MET A 52 8.34 5.35 12.17
N TRP A 53 9.01 5.48 13.31
CA TRP A 53 10.11 6.44 13.46
C TRP A 53 11.33 6.08 12.60
N LEU A 54 11.70 4.80 12.51
CA LEU A 54 12.75 4.36 11.58
C LEU A 54 12.36 4.59 10.13
N TYR A 55 11.12 4.29 9.73
CA TYR A 55 10.60 4.57 8.40
C TYR A 55 10.66 6.07 8.08
N THR A 56 10.20 6.92 9.01
CA THR A 56 10.32 8.38 8.91
C THR A 56 11.77 8.84 8.76
N ALA A 57 12.70 8.27 9.55
CA ALA A 57 14.12 8.59 9.41
C ALA A 57 14.67 8.20 8.03
N VAL A 58 14.37 6.98 7.55
CA VAL A 58 14.82 6.48 6.24
C VAL A 58 14.32 7.38 5.11
N VAL A 59 13.04 7.75 5.10
CA VAL A 59 12.49 8.60 4.03
C VAL A 59 13.02 10.05 4.11
N LEU A 60 13.28 10.58 5.31
CA LEU A 60 13.90 11.90 5.47
C LEU A 60 15.36 11.91 5.00
N VAL A 61 16.12 10.87 5.31
CA VAL A 61 17.49 10.69 4.79
C VAL A 61 17.47 10.56 3.27
N PHE A 62 16.55 9.78 2.70
CA PHE A 62 16.37 9.69 1.25
C PHE A 62 16.09 11.06 0.63
N LEU A 63 15.20 11.87 1.21
CA LEU A 63 14.91 13.22 0.72
C LEU A 63 16.13 14.15 0.81
N TRP A 64 16.87 14.08 1.92
CA TRP A 64 18.07 14.87 2.12
C TRP A 64 19.17 14.52 1.10
N LEU A 65 19.43 13.23 0.88
CA LEU A 65 20.40 12.74 -0.12
C LEU A 65 20.04 13.16 -1.55
N ASN A 66 18.74 13.33 -1.85
CA ASN A 66 18.26 13.83 -3.14
C ASN A 66 18.18 15.36 -3.23
N GLY A 67 18.69 16.10 -2.23
CA GLY A 67 18.68 17.57 -2.21
C GLY A 67 17.28 18.18 -2.10
N ALA A 68 16.29 17.43 -1.63
CA ALA A 68 14.89 17.83 -1.59
C ALA A 68 14.31 17.68 -0.17
N PRO A 69 14.75 18.49 0.81
CA PRO A 69 14.32 18.38 2.19
C PRO A 69 12.79 18.47 2.33
N LEU A 70 12.25 17.83 3.36
CA LEU A 70 10.80 17.82 3.62
C LEU A 70 10.30 19.25 3.84
N ARG A 71 9.31 19.65 3.05
CA ARG A 71 8.71 20.99 3.15
C ARG A 71 7.53 20.95 4.12
N LEU A 72 7.38 21.99 4.94
CA LEU A 72 6.23 22.12 5.84
C LEU A 72 4.88 22.09 5.09
N ALA A 73 4.84 22.69 3.90
CA ALA A 73 3.65 22.62 3.03
C ALA A 73 3.30 21.16 2.66
N SER A 74 4.30 20.32 2.39
CA SER A 74 4.11 18.89 2.13
C SER A 74 3.55 18.16 3.35
N VAL A 75 4.03 18.48 4.55
CA VAL A 75 3.49 17.93 5.81
C VAL A 75 2.01 18.28 5.96
N LYS A 76 1.64 19.54 5.73
CA LYS A 76 0.24 20.00 5.78
C LYS A 76 -0.65 19.25 4.78
N VAL A 77 -0.19 19.08 3.54
CA VAL A 77 -0.91 18.30 2.50
C VAL A 77 -1.04 16.83 2.90
N SER A 78 -0.02 16.29 3.58
CA SER A 78 0.04 14.87 3.95
C SER A 78 -0.65 14.54 5.26
N ALA A 79 -1.06 15.55 6.04
CA ALA A 79 -1.54 15.38 7.41
C ALA A 79 -2.73 14.42 7.51
N ALA A 80 -3.76 14.62 6.70
CA ALA A 80 -4.92 13.74 6.69
C ALA A 80 -4.55 12.30 6.30
N GLY A 81 -3.61 12.13 5.37
CA GLY A 81 -3.08 10.82 4.99
C GLY A 81 -2.30 10.15 6.12
N GLY A 82 -1.40 10.89 6.79
CA GLY A 82 -0.62 10.37 7.91
C GLY A 82 -1.48 10.01 9.12
N VAL A 83 -2.51 10.80 9.43
CA VAL A 83 -3.50 10.48 10.46
C VAL A 83 -4.27 9.21 10.08
N SER A 84 -4.72 9.10 8.82
CA SER A 84 -5.39 7.90 8.32
C SER A 84 -4.50 6.66 8.45
N LEU A 85 -3.21 6.77 8.12
CA LEU A 85 -2.24 5.69 8.25
C LEU A 85 -2.02 5.29 9.72
N ALA A 86 -1.94 6.25 10.64
CA ALA A 86 -1.81 5.95 12.06
C ALA A 86 -3.01 5.17 12.61
N PHE A 87 -4.22 5.63 12.29
CA PHE A 87 -5.44 4.94 12.69
C PHE A 87 -5.56 3.55 12.07
N ASP A 88 -5.22 3.40 10.78
CA ASP A 88 -5.17 2.10 10.11
C ASP A 88 -4.33 1.10 10.92
N ILE A 89 -3.08 1.45 11.21
CA ILE A 89 -2.16 0.54 11.91
C ILE A 89 -2.64 0.24 13.34
N MET A 90 -3.03 1.27 14.10
CA MET A 90 -3.47 1.09 15.48
C MET A 90 -4.74 0.24 15.56
N LEU A 91 -5.76 0.57 14.76
CA LEU A 91 -7.03 -0.16 14.72
C LEU A 91 -6.82 -1.59 14.22
N PHE A 92 -5.93 -1.80 13.25
CA PHE A 92 -5.63 -3.14 12.73
C PHE A 92 -5.10 -4.05 13.84
N PHE A 93 -4.04 -3.62 14.55
CA PHE A 93 -3.43 -4.40 15.62
C PHE A 93 -4.38 -4.64 16.80
N THR A 94 -5.26 -3.68 17.10
CA THR A 94 -6.30 -3.90 18.12
C THR A 94 -7.37 -4.88 17.62
N SER A 95 -7.79 -4.78 16.36
CA SER A 95 -8.83 -5.64 15.80
C SER A 95 -8.43 -7.11 15.78
N VAL A 96 -7.21 -7.43 15.32
CA VAL A 96 -6.71 -8.82 15.24
C VAL A 96 -6.47 -9.48 16.60
N ARG A 97 -6.55 -8.72 17.70
CA ARG A 97 -6.56 -9.26 19.07
C ARG A 97 -7.95 -9.63 19.57
N LEU A 98 -8.99 -9.06 18.96
CA LEU A 98 -10.39 -9.24 19.34
C LEU A 98 -11.18 -10.08 18.33
N THR A 99 -10.71 -10.14 17.10
CA THR A 99 -11.26 -10.99 16.04
C THR A 99 -10.15 -11.77 15.35
N THR A 100 -10.54 -12.63 14.42
CA THR A 100 -9.60 -13.48 13.68
C THR A 100 -8.85 -12.65 12.64
N ILE A 101 -7.59 -13.02 12.37
CA ILE A 101 -6.81 -12.43 11.27
C ILE A 101 -7.56 -12.59 9.95
N ALA A 102 -8.23 -13.74 9.74
CA ALA A 102 -9.04 -14.00 8.55
C ALA A 102 -10.18 -12.98 8.39
N ASN A 103 -10.97 -12.73 9.44
CA ASN A 103 -12.04 -11.73 9.42
C ASN A 103 -11.49 -10.34 9.13
N ALA A 104 -10.43 -9.94 9.84
CA ALA A 104 -9.81 -8.64 9.65
C ALA A 104 -9.28 -8.45 8.22
N THR A 105 -8.62 -9.48 7.64
CA THR A 105 -8.10 -9.43 6.27
C THR A 105 -9.21 -9.41 5.22
N VAL A 106 -10.30 -10.18 5.37
CA VAL A 106 -11.44 -10.10 4.45
C VAL A 106 -12.06 -8.70 4.50
N MET A 107 -12.23 -8.14 5.69
CA MET A 107 -12.82 -6.82 5.87
C MET A 107 -11.97 -5.74 5.19
N THR A 108 -10.66 -5.73 5.42
CA THR A 108 -9.76 -4.75 4.80
C THR A 108 -9.58 -4.98 3.29
N SER A 109 -9.78 -6.21 2.81
CA SER A 109 -9.80 -6.52 1.37
C SER A 109 -11.01 -5.96 0.64
N LEU A 110 -12.00 -5.41 1.34
CA LEU A 110 -13.08 -4.62 0.74
C LEU A 110 -12.67 -3.19 0.38
N GLN A 111 -11.44 -2.76 0.70
CA GLN A 111 -10.95 -1.40 0.37
C GLN A 111 -11.13 -1.03 -1.11
N PRO A 112 -10.81 -1.90 -2.10
CA PRO A 112 -11.01 -1.56 -3.50
C PRO A 112 -12.47 -1.26 -3.85
N VAL A 113 -13.43 -1.92 -3.19
CA VAL A 113 -14.87 -1.63 -3.38
C VAL A 113 -15.17 -0.19 -2.99
N LEU A 114 -14.69 0.27 -1.84
CA LEU A 114 -14.86 1.66 -1.40
C LEU A 114 -14.19 2.64 -2.37
N ILE A 115 -12.96 2.35 -2.81
CA ILE A 115 -12.26 3.19 -3.79
C ILE A 115 -13.02 3.22 -5.12
N MET A 116 -13.56 2.09 -5.61
CA MET A 116 -14.34 2.03 -6.85
C MET A 116 -15.65 2.82 -6.79
N LEU A 117 -16.26 2.97 -5.59
CA LEU A 117 -17.43 3.84 -5.39
C LEU A 117 -17.07 5.33 -5.36
N ILE A 118 -15.91 5.67 -4.81
CA ILE A 118 -15.49 7.06 -4.57
C ILE A 118 -14.74 7.65 -5.78
N ALA A 119 -13.91 6.84 -6.45
CA ALA A 119 -13.03 7.27 -7.53
C ALA A 119 -13.73 7.96 -8.71
N PRO A 120 -14.95 7.56 -9.14
CA PRO A 120 -15.70 8.28 -10.17
C PRO A 120 -15.97 9.75 -9.80
N ARG A 121 -16.34 10.02 -8.55
CA ARG A 121 -16.70 11.37 -8.11
C ARG A 121 -15.46 12.23 -7.81
N LEU A 122 -14.43 11.63 -7.22
CA LEU A 122 -13.27 12.37 -6.73
C LEU A 122 -12.15 12.53 -7.78
N PHE A 123 -12.01 11.53 -8.66
CA PHE A 123 -10.93 11.45 -9.64
C PHE A 123 -11.41 11.38 -11.09
N GLY A 124 -12.72 11.23 -11.34
CA GLY A 124 -13.25 11.01 -12.70
C GLY A 124 -12.86 9.64 -13.26
N GLU A 125 -12.48 8.69 -12.40
CA GLU A 125 -12.09 7.35 -12.81
C GLU A 125 -13.32 6.45 -12.77
N HIS A 126 -13.73 5.91 -13.92
CA HIS A 126 -14.94 5.09 -14.03
C HIS A 126 -14.59 3.62 -14.29
N PRO A 127 -14.54 2.76 -13.25
CA PRO A 127 -14.39 1.33 -13.45
C PRO A 127 -15.59 0.76 -14.22
N THR A 128 -15.32 -0.15 -15.17
CA THR A 128 -16.35 -0.83 -15.95
C THR A 128 -17.07 -1.88 -15.08
N ARG A 129 -18.24 -2.35 -15.54
CA ARG A 129 -18.93 -3.49 -14.90
C ARG A 129 -18.04 -4.74 -14.81
N ARG A 130 -17.15 -4.92 -15.78
CA ARG A 130 -16.17 -6.01 -15.78
C ARG A 130 -15.15 -5.87 -14.64
N HIS A 131 -14.66 -4.66 -14.37
CA HIS A 131 -13.77 -4.44 -13.22
C HIS A 131 -14.47 -4.75 -11.89
N TRP A 132 -15.74 -4.38 -11.76
CA TRP A 132 -16.56 -4.71 -10.59
C TRP A 132 -16.69 -6.21 -10.36
N ALA A 133 -17.01 -6.96 -11.43
CA ALA A 133 -17.11 -8.42 -11.35
C ALA A 133 -15.76 -9.07 -10.98
N LEU A 134 -14.66 -8.66 -11.64
CA LEU A 134 -13.33 -9.20 -11.35
C LEU A 134 -12.86 -8.86 -9.93
N ASN A 135 -13.15 -7.66 -9.44
CA ASN A 135 -12.86 -7.28 -8.07
C ASN A 135 -13.63 -8.16 -7.07
N GLY A 136 -14.93 -8.38 -7.29
CA GLY A 136 -15.73 -9.27 -6.45
C GLY A 136 -15.19 -10.71 -6.44
N VAL A 137 -14.81 -11.24 -7.61
CA VAL A 137 -14.16 -12.56 -7.72
C VAL A 137 -12.85 -12.61 -6.93
N ALA A 138 -12.02 -11.57 -7.03
CA ALA A 138 -10.76 -11.50 -6.28
C ALA A 138 -10.99 -11.42 -4.76
N VAL A 139 -11.99 -10.66 -4.30
CA VAL A 139 -12.37 -10.61 -2.87
C VAL A 139 -12.82 -11.99 -2.36
N VAL A 140 -13.65 -12.69 -3.12
CA VAL A 140 -14.04 -14.08 -2.79
C VAL A 140 -12.82 -14.99 -2.75
N GLY A 141 -11.90 -14.86 -3.71
CA GLY A 141 -10.63 -15.58 -3.71
C GLY A 141 -9.81 -15.33 -2.45
N VAL A 142 -9.69 -14.07 -2.01
CA VAL A 142 -9.02 -13.73 -0.75
C VAL A 142 -9.69 -14.40 0.45
N ALA A 143 -11.02 -14.37 0.52
CA ALA A 143 -11.76 -15.06 1.60
C ALA A 143 -11.43 -16.56 1.63
N VAL A 144 -11.39 -17.22 0.47
CA VAL A 144 -10.99 -18.63 0.35
C VAL A 144 -9.55 -18.85 0.82
N VAL A 145 -8.61 -17.95 0.50
CA VAL A 145 -7.21 -18.04 0.97
C VAL A 145 -7.11 -17.98 2.49
N VAL A 146 -7.79 -17.02 3.13
CA VAL A 146 -7.60 -16.78 4.57
C VAL A 146 -8.41 -17.73 5.44
N PHE A 147 -9.62 -18.11 5.01
CA PHE A 147 -10.42 -19.12 5.71
C PHE A 147 -9.94 -20.56 5.45
N GLY A 148 -9.21 -20.79 4.36
CA GLY A 148 -8.61 -22.10 4.07
C GLY A 148 -7.51 -22.53 5.06
N SER A 149 -6.91 -21.56 5.79
CA SER A 149 -5.95 -21.81 6.87
C SER A 149 -6.54 -21.78 8.28
N SER A 150 -7.78 -21.32 8.45
CA SER A 150 -8.34 -21.07 9.79
C SER A 150 -9.00 -22.31 10.39
N GLY A 151 -8.67 -22.64 11.65
CA GLY A 151 -9.57 -23.42 12.52
C GLY A 151 -10.82 -22.62 12.89
N LEU A 152 -11.63 -23.05 13.87
CA LEU A 152 -12.71 -22.25 14.47
C LEU A 152 -12.13 -21.33 15.56
N PRO A 153 -11.77 -20.06 15.30
CA PRO A 153 -11.09 -19.24 16.27
C PRO A 153 -12.12 -18.39 17.03
N GLU A 154 -11.73 -17.89 18.21
CA GLU A 154 -12.54 -16.88 18.89
C GLU A 154 -12.63 -15.61 18.05
N TRP A 155 -13.84 -15.05 17.97
CA TRP A 155 -14.11 -13.79 17.30
C TRP A 155 -15.06 -12.94 18.15
N SER A 156 -15.03 -11.63 17.94
CA SER A 156 -15.91 -10.68 18.62
C SER A 156 -16.44 -9.64 17.62
N PRO A 157 -17.74 -9.27 17.72
CA PRO A 157 -18.31 -8.17 16.92
C PRO A 157 -17.55 -6.84 17.09
N VAL A 158 -16.96 -6.61 18.26
CA VAL A 158 -16.15 -5.41 18.52
C VAL A 158 -14.87 -5.44 17.68
N GLY A 159 -14.21 -6.60 17.58
CA GLY A 159 -13.03 -6.77 16.74
C GLY A 159 -13.35 -6.54 15.26
N ASP A 160 -14.45 -7.11 14.77
CA ASP A 160 -14.91 -6.92 13.39
C ASP A 160 -15.27 -5.45 13.09
N ALA A 161 -15.90 -4.75 14.04
CA ALA A 161 -16.17 -3.32 13.92
C ALA A 161 -14.88 -2.49 13.85
N LEU A 162 -13.85 -2.85 14.62
CA LEU A 162 -12.54 -2.19 14.51
C LEU A 162 -11.88 -2.48 13.16
N SER A 163 -11.98 -3.71 12.62
CA SER A 163 -11.48 -4.03 11.27
C SER A 163 -12.20 -3.24 10.18
N LEU A 164 -13.49 -2.95 10.34
CA LEU A 164 -14.22 -2.03 9.46
C LEU A 164 -13.66 -0.60 9.55
N LEU A 165 -13.31 -0.12 10.75
CA LEU A 165 -12.67 1.19 10.90
C LEU A 165 -11.27 1.21 10.28
N THR A 166 -10.50 0.12 10.39
CA THR A 166 -9.23 -0.06 9.67
C THR A 166 -9.43 0.07 8.16
N LEU A 167 -10.45 -0.60 7.60
CA LEU A 167 -10.82 -0.49 6.19
C LEU A 167 -11.03 0.99 5.76
N PHE A 168 -11.75 1.79 6.55
CA PHE A 168 -11.97 3.20 6.25
C PHE A 168 -10.68 4.04 6.36
N ALA A 169 -9.87 3.79 7.39
CA ALA A 169 -8.60 4.47 7.59
C ALA A 169 -7.61 4.17 6.44
N TRP A 170 -7.49 2.90 6.04
CA TRP A 170 -6.68 2.49 4.90
C TRP A 170 -7.18 3.08 3.58
N THR A 171 -8.49 3.12 3.38
CA THR A 171 -9.12 3.81 2.23
C THR A 171 -8.76 5.31 2.24
N GLY A 172 -8.84 5.96 3.40
CA GLY A 172 -8.47 7.35 3.59
C GLY A 172 -7.04 7.64 3.17
N TYR A 173 -6.07 6.84 3.64
CA TYR A 173 -4.67 6.96 3.22
C TYR A 173 -4.51 6.90 1.70
N PHE A 174 -5.14 5.91 1.05
CA PHE A 174 -5.08 5.74 -0.40
C PHE A 174 -5.67 6.94 -1.17
N LEU A 175 -6.81 7.46 -0.72
CA LEU A 175 -7.47 8.62 -1.32
C LEU A 175 -6.62 9.89 -1.16
N PHE A 176 -6.09 10.13 0.04
CA PHE A 176 -5.24 11.30 0.29
C PHE A 176 -3.91 11.21 -0.47
N SER A 177 -3.34 10.01 -0.64
CA SER A 177 -2.17 9.78 -1.49
C SER A 177 -2.45 10.12 -2.94
N LYS A 178 -3.58 9.65 -3.49
CA LYS A 178 -3.99 10.01 -4.86
C LYS A 178 -4.28 11.51 -5.00
N LEU A 179 -4.93 12.14 -4.02
CA LEU A 179 -5.20 13.58 -4.05
C LEU A 179 -3.92 14.41 -3.98
N SER A 180 -2.91 13.97 -3.22
CA SER A 180 -1.67 14.71 -3.05
C SER A 180 -0.86 14.80 -4.33
N THR A 181 -1.02 13.87 -5.28
CA THR A 181 -0.31 13.89 -6.57
C THR A 181 -0.63 15.14 -7.41
N ARG A 182 -1.71 15.86 -7.08
CA ARG A 182 -2.07 17.15 -7.72
C ARG A 182 -1.30 18.34 -7.15
N ARG A 183 -0.57 18.16 -6.04
CA ARG A 183 0.03 19.26 -5.25
C ARG A 183 1.50 19.07 -4.94
N ILE A 184 1.94 17.85 -4.66
CA ILE A 184 3.30 17.52 -4.23
C ILE A 184 3.76 16.19 -4.82
N ASP A 185 5.08 16.00 -4.88
CA ASP A 185 5.69 14.75 -5.30
C ASP A 185 5.41 13.62 -4.31
N SER A 186 5.34 12.38 -4.82
CA SER A 186 5.08 11.19 -4.01
C SER A 186 6.11 10.99 -2.89
N SER A 187 7.36 11.41 -3.07
CA SER A 187 8.39 11.32 -2.02
C SER A 187 8.14 12.29 -0.87
N GLN A 188 7.69 13.51 -1.18
CA GLN A 188 7.28 14.50 -0.20
C GLN A 188 6.02 14.06 0.56
N TYR A 189 5.05 13.45 -0.14
CA TYR A 189 3.87 12.88 0.52
C TYR A 189 4.22 11.71 1.43
N THR A 190 5.08 10.80 0.96
CA THR A 190 5.55 9.63 1.73
C THR A 190 6.24 10.08 3.01
N ALA A 191 7.15 11.06 2.93
CA ALA A 191 7.81 11.62 4.11
C ALA A 191 6.86 12.37 5.05
N GLY A 192 5.98 13.23 4.51
CA GLY A 192 5.02 13.99 5.30
C GLY A 192 4.02 13.09 6.04
N SER A 193 3.49 12.08 5.36
CA SER A 193 2.54 11.12 5.95
C SER A 193 3.23 10.19 6.96
N ALA A 194 4.47 9.76 6.70
CA ALA A 194 5.29 9.01 7.65
C ALA A 194 5.49 9.79 8.96
N LEU A 195 5.95 11.05 8.85
CA LEU A 195 6.19 11.91 10.01
C LEU A 195 4.90 12.13 10.81
N VAL A 196 3.80 12.47 10.15
CA VAL A 196 2.51 12.67 10.83
C VAL A 196 2.03 11.38 11.48
N CYS A 197 2.17 10.24 10.80
CA CYS A 197 1.83 8.93 11.37
C CYS A 197 2.64 8.64 12.63
N SER A 198 3.97 8.82 12.59
CA SER A 198 4.86 8.67 13.75
C SER A 198 4.42 9.55 14.92
N LEU A 199 4.11 10.82 14.66
CA LEU A 199 3.66 11.76 15.69
C LEU A 199 2.32 11.37 16.31
N VAL A 200 1.36 10.89 15.50
CA VAL A 200 0.04 10.47 15.98
C VAL A 200 0.13 9.19 16.80
N VAL A 201 0.95 8.21 16.40
CA VAL A 201 1.15 6.95 17.14
C VAL A 201 1.86 7.18 18.48
N THR A 202 2.78 8.14 18.54
CA THR A 202 3.64 8.39 19.71
C THR A 202 2.90 8.49 21.05
N PRO A 203 1.87 9.34 21.23
CA PRO A 203 1.17 9.43 22.51
C PRO A 203 0.52 8.11 22.93
N PHE A 204 -0.03 7.33 22.01
CA PHE A 204 -0.65 6.03 22.32
C PHE A 204 0.40 4.99 22.72
N ALA A 205 1.54 4.98 22.01
CA ALA A 205 2.63 4.07 22.32
C ALA A 205 3.26 4.38 23.69
N LEU A 206 3.46 5.67 24.01
CA LEU A 206 3.93 6.11 25.32
C LEU A 206 2.94 5.76 26.44
N ALA A 207 1.64 6.03 26.22
CA ALA A 207 0.59 5.71 27.19
C ALA A 207 0.46 4.20 27.46
N SER A 208 0.80 3.36 26.47
CA SER A 208 0.77 1.90 26.64
C SER A 208 1.91 1.34 27.50
N GLY A 209 2.96 2.12 27.75
CA GLY A 209 4.17 1.68 28.45
C GLY A 209 5.08 0.74 27.64
N GLN A 210 4.64 0.21 26.50
CA GLN A 210 5.37 -0.81 25.73
C GLN A 210 6.69 -0.32 25.12
N VAL A 211 6.86 1.00 24.98
CA VAL A 211 8.03 1.61 24.32
C VAL A 211 9.26 1.74 25.21
N PHE A 212 9.10 1.55 26.53
CA PHE A 212 10.18 1.74 27.49
C PHE A 212 11.10 0.52 27.60
N ASP A 213 10.65 -0.64 27.13
CA ASP A 213 11.49 -1.83 26.99
C ASP A 213 12.36 -1.70 25.74
N ALA A 214 13.68 -1.71 25.93
CA ALA A 214 14.62 -1.59 24.84
C ALA A 214 14.57 -2.85 23.94
N PRO A 215 14.38 -2.71 22.62
CA PRO A 215 14.46 -3.84 21.69
C PRO A 215 15.83 -4.54 21.78
N SER A 216 15.85 -5.88 21.65
CA SER A 216 17.12 -6.60 21.50
C SER A 216 17.83 -6.18 20.19
N ALA A 217 19.13 -6.49 20.09
CA ALA A 217 19.89 -6.24 18.86
C ALA A 217 19.28 -6.96 17.65
N GLY A 218 18.75 -8.17 17.85
CA GLY A 218 18.04 -8.93 16.81
C GLY A 218 16.75 -8.24 16.37
N ALA A 219 15.98 -7.71 17.32
CA ALA A 219 14.75 -7.00 16.98
C ALA A 219 15.01 -5.66 16.28
N TRP A 220 16.10 -4.95 16.60
CA TRP A 220 16.49 -3.75 15.84
C TRP A 220 16.78 -4.04 14.37
N LEU A 221 17.41 -5.19 14.06
CA LEU A 221 17.61 -5.62 12.68
C LEU A 221 16.27 -5.80 11.96
N TRP A 222 15.33 -6.53 12.58
CA TRP A 222 14.01 -6.77 12.00
C TRP A 222 13.17 -5.49 11.87
N LEU A 223 13.25 -4.58 12.85
CA LEU A 223 12.65 -3.24 12.77
C LEU A 223 13.22 -2.44 11.60
N GLY A 224 14.54 -2.52 11.36
CA GLY A 224 15.21 -1.91 10.22
C GLY A 224 14.73 -2.48 8.88
N VAL A 225 14.67 -3.80 8.75
CA VAL A 225 14.15 -4.48 7.55
C VAL A 225 12.69 -4.07 7.29
N LEU A 226 11.86 -4.04 8.34
CA LEU A 226 10.45 -3.64 8.28
C LEU A 226 10.28 -2.16 7.92
N ALA A 227 11.18 -1.29 8.37
CA ALA A 227 11.18 0.13 8.07
C ALA A 227 11.62 0.43 6.64
N VAL A 228 12.60 -0.31 6.09
CA VAL A 228 13.11 -0.09 4.73
C VAL A 228 12.24 -0.76 3.67
N GLY A 229 11.94 -2.05 3.79
CA GLY A 229 11.23 -2.80 2.74
C GLY A 229 9.72 -2.51 2.73
N PRO A 230 8.96 -3.02 3.71
CA PRO A 230 7.52 -2.76 3.77
C PRO A 230 7.15 -1.32 4.14
N GLY A 231 8.00 -0.63 4.92
CA GLY A 231 7.85 0.79 5.21
C GLY A 231 8.19 1.66 3.99
N PHE A 232 9.43 2.08 3.87
CA PHE A 232 9.87 3.05 2.87
C PHE A 232 9.63 2.59 1.43
N ALA A 233 10.17 1.45 1.01
CA ALA A 233 10.16 1.04 -0.39
C ALA A 233 8.73 0.78 -0.88
N SER A 234 7.92 0.04 -0.12
CA SER A 234 6.56 -0.32 -0.54
C SER A 234 5.62 0.88 -0.55
N HIS A 235 5.64 1.73 0.49
CA HIS A 235 4.82 2.96 0.49
C HIS A 235 5.28 3.94 -0.60
N MET A 236 6.59 4.11 -0.82
CA MET A 236 7.10 4.98 -1.87
C MET A 236 6.67 4.47 -3.26
N LEU A 237 6.85 3.18 -3.55
CA LEU A 237 6.46 2.57 -4.82
C LEU A 237 4.96 2.71 -5.08
N MET A 238 4.12 2.44 -4.08
CA MET A 238 2.67 2.62 -4.22
C MET A 238 2.30 4.09 -4.43
N ASN A 239 2.77 5.01 -3.59
CA ASN A 239 2.46 6.44 -3.73
C ASN A 239 2.96 7.02 -5.06
N TRP A 240 4.10 6.53 -5.55
CA TRP A 240 4.64 6.87 -6.87
C TRP A 240 3.80 6.27 -8.00
N SER A 241 3.31 5.05 -7.83
CA SER A 241 2.42 4.40 -8.80
C SER A 241 1.07 5.12 -8.91
N LEU A 242 0.51 5.63 -7.81
CA LEU A 242 -0.78 6.34 -7.80
C LEU A 242 -0.75 7.65 -8.57
N ALA A 243 0.43 8.26 -8.79
CA ALA A 243 0.58 9.38 -9.71
C ALA A 243 0.48 8.96 -11.20
N ARG A 244 0.57 7.66 -11.50
CA ARG A 244 0.65 7.07 -12.85
C ARG A 244 -0.53 6.18 -13.22
N ILE A 245 -1.19 5.59 -12.24
CA ILE A 245 -2.30 4.65 -12.45
C ILE A 245 -3.58 5.12 -11.76
N PRO A 246 -4.77 4.68 -12.22
CA PRO A 246 -6.01 4.97 -11.53
C PRO A 246 -6.00 4.45 -10.08
N ALA A 247 -6.60 5.19 -9.14
CA ALA A 247 -6.69 4.80 -7.74
C ALA A 247 -7.46 3.49 -7.54
N TRP A 248 -8.56 3.29 -8.27
CA TRP A 248 -9.32 2.03 -8.20
C TRP A 248 -8.48 0.83 -8.67
N PHE A 249 -7.59 1.04 -9.63
CA PHE A 249 -6.73 -0.02 -10.15
C PHE A 249 -5.61 -0.33 -9.16
N GLY A 250 -4.90 0.69 -8.66
CA GLY A 250 -3.87 0.52 -7.63
C GLY A 250 -4.39 -0.14 -6.35
N SER A 251 -5.60 0.22 -5.90
CA SER A 251 -6.24 -0.43 -4.75
C SER A 251 -6.62 -1.88 -5.04
N THR A 252 -7.18 -2.19 -6.22
CA THR A 252 -7.51 -3.57 -6.60
C THR A 252 -6.28 -4.50 -6.56
N LEU A 253 -5.10 -4.01 -6.95
CA LEU A 253 -3.86 -4.80 -6.88
C LEU A 253 -3.49 -5.20 -5.44
N THR A 254 -3.99 -4.50 -4.41
CA THR A 254 -3.76 -4.86 -2.99
C THR A 254 -4.35 -6.19 -2.58
N LEU A 255 -5.30 -6.73 -3.35
CA LEU A 255 -5.82 -8.09 -3.16
C LEU A 255 -4.75 -9.18 -3.41
N ALA A 256 -3.60 -8.84 -3.98
CA ALA A 256 -2.46 -9.75 -4.07
C ALA A 256 -1.71 -9.93 -2.74
N ILE A 257 -1.90 -9.04 -1.76
CA ILE A 257 -1.17 -9.08 -0.47
C ILE A 257 -1.44 -10.40 0.28
N PRO A 258 -2.69 -10.87 0.47
CA PRO A 258 -2.94 -12.13 1.18
C PRO A 258 -2.31 -13.34 0.49
N VAL A 259 -2.40 -13.41 -0.84
CA VAL A 259 -1.74 -14.47 -1.64
C VAL A 259 -0.23 -14.46 -1.43
N SER A 260 0.38 -13.29 -1.58
CA SER A 260 1.83 -13.12 -1.44
C SER A 260 2.28 -13.42 -0.01
N SER A 261 1.49 -13.06 0.99
CA SER A 261 1.80 -13.29 2.39
C SER A 261 1.78 -14.78 2.73
N THR A 262 0.77 -15.52 2.28
CA THR A 262 0.72 -16.98 2.45
C THR A 262 1.88 -17.68 1.73
N LEU A 263 2.23 -17.26 0.51
CA LEU A 263 3.36 -17.85 -0.21
C LEU A 263 4.71 -17.56 0.47
N LEU A 264 4.90 -16.35 0.99
CA LEU A 264 6.12 -16.00 1.73
C LEU A 264 6.20 -16.76 3.06
N ALA A 265 5.08 -16.91 3.79
CA ALA A 265 5.04 -17.69 5.01
C ALA A 265 5.34 -19.18 4.75
N TRP A 266 4.79 -19.75 3.68
CA TRP A 266 5.10 -21.11 3.26
C TRP A 266 6.60 -21.29 2.94
N ALA A 267 7.19 -20.36 2.19
CA ALA A 267 8.57 -20.46 1.74
C ALA A 267 9.61 -20.22 2.86
N PHE A 268 9.33 -19.30 3.79
CA PHE A 268 10.31 -18.84 4.79
C PHE A 268 10.03 -19.30 6.21
N LEU A 269 8.80 -19.71 6.53
CA LEU A 269 8.39 -20.13 7.87
C LEU A 269 7.97 -21.61 7.94
N ASP A 270 8.07 -22.34 6.83
CA ASP A 270 7.66 -23.76 6.70
C ASP A 270 6.18 -23.98 7.11
N GLU A 271 5.34 -22.94 6.95
CA GLU A 271 3.91 -23.00 7.26
C GLU A 271 3.17 -23.83 6.19
N ARG A 272 2.38 -24.83 6.62
CA ARG A 272 1.63 -25.69 5.69
C ARG A 272 0.52 -24.91 4.99
N VAL A 273 0.43 -25.05 3.67
CA VAL A 273 -0.63 -24.45 2.85
C VAL A 273 -1.65 -25.51 2.46
N ALA A 274 -2.92 -25.28 2.79
CA ALA A 274 -4.00 -26.19 2.41
C ALA A 274 -4.34 -26.06 0.91
N LEU A 275 -4.86 -27.14 0.31
CA LEU A 275 -5.29 -27.14 -1.10
C LEU A 275 -6.31 -26.03 -1.40
N LEU A 276 -7.23 -25.76 -0.47
CA LEU A 276 -8.21 -24.71 -0.60
C LEU A 276 -7.56 -23.32 -0.72
N GLN A 277 -6.45 -23.08 -0.01
CA GLN A 277 -5.72 -21.83 -0.13
C GLN A 277 -5.09 -21.68 -1.52
N PHE A 278 -4.49 -22.75 -2.08
CA PHE A 278 -3.99 -22.71 -3.46
C PHE A 278 -5.09 -22.39 -4.48
N VAL A 279 -6.31 -22.93 -4.30
CA VAL A 279 -7.46 -22.59 -5.15
C VAL A 279 -7.80 -21.11 -5.02
N GLY A 280 -7.91 -20.59 -3.79
CA GLY A 280 -8.15 -19.16 -3.54
C GLY A 280 -7.09 -18.27 -4.18
N MET A 281 -5.82 -18.63 -4.06
CA MET A 281 -4.70 -17.91 -4.68
C MET A 281 -4.84 -17.88 -6.20
N GLY A 282 -5.16 -19.02 -6.82
CA GLY A 282 -5.42 -19.11 -8.26
C GLY A 282 -6.54 -18.16 -8.70
N VAL A 283 -7.66 -18.14 -7.97
CA VAL A 283 -8.79 -17.24 -8.25
C VAL A 283 -8.37 -15.77 -8.19
N VAL A 284 -7.68 -15.36 -7.12
CA VAL A 284 -7.18 -13.98 -6.97
C VAL A 284 -6.25 -13.61 -8.13
N MET A 285 -5.25 -14.44 -8.40
CA MET A 285 -4.24 -14.12 -9.41
C MET A 285 -4.84 -14.05 -10.81
N LEU A 286 -5.75 -14.97 -11.18
CA LEU A 286 -6.44 -14.92 -12.47
C LEU A 286 -7.31 -13.67 -12.61
N ALA A 287 -8.03 -13.29 -11.56
CA ALA A 287 -8.84 -12.07 -11.57
C ALA A 287 -7.97 -10.82 -11.72
N LEU A 288 -6.88 -10.70 -10.96
CA LEU A 288 -5.95 -9.57 -11.04
C LEU A 288 -5.24 -9.51 -12.39
N SER A 289 -4.78 -10.64 -12.95
CA SER A 289 -4.21 -10.69 -14.29
C SER A 289 -5.21 -10.22 -15.36
N ALA A 290 -6.49 -10.58 -15.23
CA ALA A 290 -7.53 -10.10 -16.13
C ALA A 290 -7.77 -8.59 -16.01
N VAL A 291 -7.74 -8.03 -14.80
CA VAL A 291 -7.85 -6.57 -14.57
C VAL A 291 -6.66 -5.84 -15.17
N VAL A 292 -5.43 -6.34 -14.95
CA VAL A 292 -4.19 -5.76 -15.53
C VAL A 292 -4.27 -5.78 -17.05
N ALA A 293 -4.64 -6.91 -17.66
CA ALA A 293 -4.76 -7.03 -19.11
C ALA A 293 -5.79 -6.04 -19.69
N ASP A 294 -6.93 -5.84 -19.02
CA ASP A 294 -7.96 -4.89 -19.45
C ASP A 294 -7.45 -3.44 -19.38
N GLN A 295 -6.75 -3.09 -18.29
CA GLN A 295 -6.17 -1.76 -18.12
C GLN A 295 -5.06 -1.46 -19.13
N SER A 296 -4.18 -2.41 -19.40
CA SER A 296 -3.14 -2.26 -20.42
C SER A 296 -3.75 -2.06 -21.81
N ARG A 297 -4.82 -2.79 -22.16
CA ARG A 297 -5.53 -2.63 -23.43
C ARG A 297 -6.19 -1.25 -23.53
N SER A 298 -6.90 -0.81 -22.49
CA SER A 298 -7.54 0.52 -22.44
C SER A 298 -6.51 1.64 -22.60
N THR A 299 -5.39 1.56 -21.91
CA THR A 299 -4.31 2.56 -21.98
C THR A 299 -3.68 2.62 -23.37
N ARG A 300 -3.40 1.46 -23.97
CA ARG A 300 -2.86 1.37 -25.33
C ARG A 300 -3.82 1.91 -26.38
N ASN A 301 -5.12 1.60 -26.26
CA ASN A 301 -6.11 2.12 -27.19
C ASN A 301 -6.24 3.64 -27.13
N ARG A 302 -6.18 4.23 -25.92
CA ARG A 302 -6.14 5.70 -25.76
C ARG A 302 -4.89 6.31 -26.39
N ARG A 303 -3.70 5.76 -26.11
CA ARG A 303 -2.45 6.23 -26.72
C ARG A 303 -2.47 6.19 -28.25
N ARG A 304 -3.04 5.15 -28.83
CA ARG A 304 -3.24 5.04 -30.29
C ARG A 304 -4.21 6.10 -30.82
N ALA A 305 -5.32 6.33 -30.13
CA ALA A 305 -6.28 7.38 -30.50
C ALA A 305 -5.66 8.79 -30.42
N ASP A 306 -4.77 9.01 -29.45
CA ASP A 306 -4.04 10.27 -29.26
C ASP A 306 -2.82 10.42 -30.19
N GLY A 307 -2.56 9.44 -31.08
CA GLY A 307 -1.47 9.47 -32.05
C GLY A 307 -0.06 9.23 -31.47
N LEU A 308 0.06 8.91 -30.18
CA LEU A 308 1.33 8.75 -29.47
C LEU A 308 2.10 7.47 -29.84
N ASP A 309 1.40 6.46 -30.36
CA ASP A 309 2.00 5.19 -30.83
C ASP A 309 2.13 5.15 -32.39
N SER A 310 2.02 6.31 -33.07
CA SER A 310 2.16 6.40 -34.53
C SER A 310 3.65 6.33 -34.93
N PRO A 311 4.03 5.68 -36.06
CA PRO A 311 5.42 5.63 -36.52
C PRO A 311 6.05 7.01 -36.76
N ASP A 312 5.22 8.03 -37.04
CA ASP A 312 5.62 9.43 -37.25
C ASP A 312 5.35 10.31 -36.00
N GLY A 313 5.13 9.70 -34.83
CA GLY A 313 5.00 10.40 -33.55
C GLY A 313 6.36 10.92 -33.03
N PRO A 314 6.37 11.76 -31.97
CA PRO A 314 7.60 12.38 -31.45
C PRO A 314 8.65 11.36 -30.94
N ASP A 315 8.26 10.12 -30.69
CA ASP A 315 9.13 9.01 -30.28
C ASP A 315 9.45 8.02 -31.43
N GLY A 316 9.06 8.33 -32.67
CA GLY A 316 9.38 7.52 -33.85
C GLY A 316 10.90 7.45 -34.09
N PRO A 317 11.46 6.30 -34.54
CA PRO A 317 12.86 6.23 -34.90
C PRO A 317 13.12 7.29 -35.99
N ALA A 318 13.96 8.28 -35.66
CA ALA A 318 14.36 9.31 -36.60
C ALA A 318 14.79 8.63 -37.91
N ARG A 319 14.01 8.84 -38.98
CA ARG A 319 14.33 8.30 -40.30
C ARG A 319 15.71 8.86 -40.67
N ARG A 320 16.69 7.95 -40.75
CA ARG A 320 18.02 8.23 -41.31
C ARG A 320 17.92 8.29 -42.83
#